data_AF-A0A523UV07-F1
#
_entry.id   AF-A0A523UV07-F1
#
_cell.length_a   1.000
_cell.length_b   1.000
_cell.length_c   1.000
_cell.angle_alpha   90.00
_cell.angle_beta   90.00
_cell.angle_gamma   90.00
#
_symmetry.space_group_name_H-M   'P 1'
#
loop_
_entity.id
_entity.type
_entity.pdbx_description
1 polymer ?
#
loop_
_entity_poly.entity_id
_entity_poly.type
_entity_poly.pdbx_seq_one_letter_code
_entity_poly.pdbx_strand_id
1 'polypeptide(L)'
;MVKGLTRDKLSYFVRAGYVSPRKVKRGSLDQNQFSEKDAFLIGRAWEYMTRYQTSPKAAFEKAARDYPQMGFNFESSSTSDSQRGKGGDG
;
A
#
# COMPACT_ATOMS: atom_id res chain seq x y z
N MET A 1 -4.15 -1.44 7.17
CA MET A 1 -4.81 -1.32 5.85
C MET A 1 -3.96 -0.42 4.98
N VAL A 2 -3.59 -0.86 3.77
CA VAL A 2 -2.91 0.02 2.81
C VAL A 2 -3.97 0.98 2.25
N LYS A 3 -3.87 2.28 2.54
CA LYS A 3 -4.86 3.28 2.11
C LYS A 3 -5.02 3.24 0.58
N GLY A 4 -6.24 2.97 0.09
CA GLY A 4 -6.60 3.00 -1.35
C GLY A 4 -6.59 1.67 -2.11
N LEU A 5 -6.08 0.58 -1.53
CA LEU A 5 -6.05 -0.74 -2.16
C LEU A 5 -6.99 -1.72 -1.45
N THR A 6 -7.99 -2.22 -2.19
CA THR A 6 -8.90 -3.27 -1.67
C THR A 6 -8.19 -4.60 -1.56
N ARG A 7 -8.70 -5.49 -0.70
CA ARG A 7 -8.16 -6.84 -0.49
C ARG A 7 -8.11 -7.67 -1.76
N ASP A 8 -9.06 -7.47 -2.67
CA ASP A 8 -9.08 -8.09 -4.00
C ASP A 8 -7.88 -7.70 -4.86
N LYS A 9 -7.56 -6.40 -4.92
CA LYS A 9 -6.39 -5.91 -5.67
C LYS A 9 -5.11 -6.52 -5.12
N LEU A 10 -4.95 -6.52 -3.79
CA LEU A 10 -3.80 -7.15 -3.14
C LEU A 10 -3.71 -8.64 -3.49
N SER A 11 -4.83 -9.36 -3.44
CA SER A 11 -4.89 -10.79 -3.73
C SER A 11 -4.57 -11.11 -5.19
N TYR A 12 -4.96 -10.24 -6.13
CA TYR A 12 -4.61 -10.36 -7.55
C TYR A 12 -3.10 -10.36 -7.76
N PHE A 13 -2.37 -9.38 -7.22
CA PHE A 13 -0.90 -9.29 -7.43
C PHE A 13 -0.14 -10.43 -6.74
N VAL A 14 -0.65 -10.96 -5.63
CA VAL A 14 -0.10 -12.17 -4.99
C VAL A 14 -0.32 -13.39 -5.87
N ARG A 15 -1.55 -13.59 -6.36
CA ARG A 15 -1.92 -14.76 -7.17
C ARG A 15 -1.24 -14.74 -8.54
N ALA A 16 -1.00 -13.56 -9.10
CA ALA A 16 -0.26 -13.37 -10.34
C ALA A 16 1.27 -13.46 -10.15
N GLY A 17 1.76 -13.59 -8.90
CA GLY A 17 3.18 -13.78 -8.60
C GLY A 17 4.03 -12.51 -8.68
N TYR A 18 3.41 -11.32 -8.74
CA TYR A 18 4.14 -10.04 -8.77
C TYR A 18 4.71 -9.66 -7.41
N VAL A 19 4.02 -10.04 -6.33
CA VAL A 19 4.47 -9.81 -4.95
C VAL A 19 4.41 -11.09 -4.14
N SER A 20 5.32 -11.24 -3.19
CA SER A 20 5.38 -12.39 -2.28
C SER A 20 5.33 -11.89 -0.83
N PRO A 21 4.13 -11.58 -0.30
CA PRO A 21 3.98 -11.10 1.06
C PRO A 21 4.39 -12.19 2.06
N ARG A 22 4.93 -11.77 3.21
CA ARG A 22 5.27 -12.70 4.28
C ARG A 22 4.00 -13.18 4.96
N LYS A 23 3.91 -14.47 5.26
CA LYS A 23 2.83 -15.00 6.09
C LYS A 23 3.18 -14.79 7.55
N VAL A 24 2.33 -14.08 8.27
CA VAL A 24 2.47 -13.87 9.72
C VAL A 24 1.26 -14.49 10.43
N LYS A 25 1.53 -15.26 11.48
CA LYS A 25 0.46 -15.79 12.35
C LYS A 25 -0.08 -14.67 13.22
N ARG A 26 -1.39 -14.45 13.16
CA ARG A 26 -2.09 -13.51 14.04
C ARG A 26 -3.23 -14.25 14.72
N GLY A 27 -2.93 -14.80 15.90
CA GLY A 27 -3.80 -15.77 16.58
C GLY A 27 -3.84 -17.10 15.79
N SER A 28 -5.05 -17.59 15.50
CA SER A 28 -5.27 -18.84 14.74
C SER A 28 -5.29 -18.65 13.22
N LEU A 29 -5.08 -17.43 12.71
CA LEU A 29 -5.17 -17.09 11.28
C LEU A 29 -3.80 -16.68 10.72
N ASP A 30 -3.44 -17.26 9.58
CA ASP A 30 -2.34 -16.79 8.75
C ASP A 30 -2.78 -15.53 7.99
N GLN A 31 -2.06 -14.42 8.16
CA GLN A 31 -2.29 -13.17 7.44
C GLN A 31 -1.10 -12.86 6.53
N ASN A 32 -1.39 -12.34 5.34
CA ASN A 32 -0.37 -11.81 4.45
C ASN A 32 0.04 -10.42 4.94
N GLN A 33 1.29 -10.30 5.36
CA GLN A 33 1.95 -9.03 5.67
C GLN A 33 2.68 -8.54 4.42
N PHE A 34 2.19 -7.44 3.88
CA PHE A 34 2.80 -6.73 2.75
C PHE A 34 3.82 -5.73 3.27
N SER A 35 4.98 -5.66 2.63
CA SER A 35 5.95 -4.60 2.91
C SER A 35 5.50 -3.26 2.35
N GLU A 36 6.15 -2.18 2.79
CA GLU A 36 5.93 -0.84 2.21
C GLU A 36 6.25 -0.81 0.71
N LYS A 37 7.30 -1.54 0.30
CA LYS A 37 7.64 -1.75 -1.11
C LYS A 37 6.48 -2.41 -1.86
N ASP A 38 5.92 -3.50 -1.33
CA ASP A 38 4.81 -4.20 -1.98
C ASP A 38 3.60 -3.27 -2.13
N ALA A 39 3.26 -2.52 -1.08
CA ALA A 39 2.17 -1.56 -1.10
C ALA A 39 2.36 -0.48 -2.18
N PHE A 40 3.58 0.07 -2.29
CA PHE A 40 3.91 1.05 -3.32
C PHE A 40 3.81 0.47 -4.73
N LEU A 41 4.44 -0.68 -4.96
CA LEU A 41 4.47 -1.32 -6.28
C LEU A 41 3.08 -1.65 -6.77
N ILE A 42 2.25 -2.23 -5.90
CA ILE A 42 0.85 -2.55 -6.20
C ILE A 42 0.06 -1.27 -6.52
N GLY A 43 0.24 -0.21 -5.72
CA GLY A 43 -0.46 1.05 -5.91
C GLY A 43 -0.13 1.70 -7.25
N ARG A 44 1.17 1.83 -7.57
CA ARG A 44 1.63 2.41 -8.84
C ARG A 44 1.32 1.52 -10.04
N ALA A 45 1.50 0.21 -9.93
CA ALA A 45 1.14 -0.71 -11.01
C ALA A 45 -0.36 -0.61 -11.31
N TRP A 46 -1.20 -0.57 -10.29
CA TRP A 46 -2.65 -0.41 -10.48
C TRP A 46 -2.99 0.92 -11.15
N GLU A 47 -2.36 2.01 -10.75
CA GLU A 47 -2.54 3.30 -11.40
C GLU A 47 -2.11 3.26 -12.88
N TYR A 48 -0.99 2.60 -13.19
CA TYR A 48 -0.53 2.45 -14.56
C TYR A 48 -1.50 1.64 -15.42
N MET A 49 -2.07 0.57 -14.85
CA MET A 49 -3.08 -0.24 -15.50
C MET A 49 -4.36 0.56 -15.76
N THR A 50 -4.85 1.33 -14.78
CA THR A 50 -6.14 2.03 -14.92
C THR A 50 -6.05 3.32 -15.73
N ARG A 51 -4.97 4.09 -15.59
CA ARG A 51 -4.83 5.39 -16.27
C ARG A 51 -4.30 5.27 -17.69
N TYR A 52 -3.37 4.34 -17.92
CA TYR A 52 -2.66 4.23 -19.19
C TYR A 52 -2.95 2.91 -19.92
N GLN A 53 -3.89 2.10 -19.42
CA GLN A 53 -4.24 0.79 -19.98
C GLN A 53 -3.01 -0.12 -20.20
N THR A 54 -2.01 0.03 -19.34
CA THR A 54 -0.75 -0.72 -19.45
C THR A 54 -0.96 -2.16 -18.98
N SER A 55 -0.29 -3.11 -19.64
CA SER A 55 -0.36 -4.51 -19.21
C SER A 55 0.14 -4.69 -17.77
N PRO A 56 -0.41 -5.65 -17.00
CA PRO A 56 -0.06 -5.82 -15.58
C PRO A 56 1.45 -5.99 -15.35
N LYS A 57 2.13 -6.73 -16.25
CA LYS A 57 3.57 -6.92 -16.19
C LYS A 57 4.34 -5.61 -16.40
N ALA A 58 4.05 -4.88 -17.48
CA ALA A 58 4.75 -3.65 -17.80
C ALA A 58 4.47 -2.54 -16.77
N ALA A 59 3.25 -2.49 -16.24
CA ALA A 59 2.85 -1.60 -15.17
C ALA A 59 3.67 -1.87 -13.89
N PHE A 60 3.84 -3.15 -13.53
CA PHE A 60 4.62 -3.54 -12.37
C PHE A 60 6.12 -3.26 -12.55
N GLU A 61 6.68 -3.56 -13.73
CA GLU A 61 8.07 -3.25 -14.07
C GLU A 61 8.35 -1.74 -14.07
N LYS A 62 7.37 -0.93 -14.48
CA LYS A 62 7.46 0.53 -14.41
C LYS A 62 7.41 1.02 -12.96
N ALA A 63 6.46 0.53 -12.17
CA ALA A 63 6.39 0.82 -10.74
C ALA A 63 7.69 0.45 -10.00
N ALA A 64 8.32 -0.67 -10.36
CA ALA A 64 9.59 -1.10 -9.79
C ALA A 64 10.77 -0.19 -10.15
N ARG A 65 10.76 0.40 -11.36
CA ARG A 65 11.74 1.40 -11.79
C ARG A 65 11.56 2.76 -11.12
N ASP A 66 10.33 3.10 -10.75
CA ASP A 66 10.02 4.36 -10.07
C ASP A 66 10.33 4.30 -8.56
N TYR A 67 10.26 3.11 -7.96
CA TYR A 67 10.53 2.90 -6.53
C TYR A 67 11.90 3.43 -6.05
N PRO A 68 13.06 3.16 -6.71
CA PRO A 68 14.35 3.71 -6.27
C PRO A 68 14.50 5.22 -6.47
N GLN A 69 13.74 5.83 -7.38
CA GLN A 69 13.79 7.28 -7.64
C GLN A 69 12.91 8.07 -6.65
N MET A 70 11.94 7.40 -6.05
CA MET A 70 11.10 7.96 -5.00
C MET A 70 11.80 7.78 -3.65
N GLY A 71 12.92 8.50 -3.46
CA GLY A 71 13.54 8.65 -2.14
C GLY A 71 12.45 9.02 -1.13
N PHE A 72 12.29 8.18 -0.11
CA PHE A 72 11.23 8.20 0.92
C PHE A 72 10.87 9.63 1.36
N ASN A 73 9.87 10.22 0.71
CA ASN A 73 9.18 11.44 1.14
C ASN A 73 7.67 11.16 1.17
N PHE A 74 7.28 10.02 1.74
CA PHE A 74 5.92 9.84 2.23
C PHE A 74 5.84 10.61 3.54
N GLU A 75 5.66 11.93 3.40
CA GLU A 75 5.30 12.81 4.49
C GLU A 75 4.21 12.13 5.30
N SER A 76 4.50 11.95 6.58
CA SER A 76 3.65 11.36 7.60
C SER A 76 2.36 12.17 7.74
N SER A 77 1.42 12.01 6.81
CA SER A 77 0.12 12.64 6.93
C SER A 77 -0.75 11.87 7.92
N SER A 78 -0.65 12.38 9.16
CA SER A 78 -1.79 12.80 9.99
C SER A 78 -2.22 11.84 11.09
N THR A 79 -1.43 11.79 12.16
CA THR A 79 -2.00 11.93 13.52
C THR A 79 -2.08 13.42 13.84
N SER A 80 -3.19 14.06 13.47
CA SER A 80 -3.61 15.36 14.01
C SER A 80 -5.12 15.49 13.85
N ASP A 81 -5.85 15.06 14.88
CA ASP A 81 -7.07 15.72 15.35
C ASP A 81 -7.26 15.27 16.81
N SER A 82 -7.34 16.10 17.85
CA SER A 82 -7.07 17.51 18.08
C SER A 82 -6.93 17.63 19.61
N GLN A 83 -5.82 18.19 20.10
CA GLN A 83 -5.73 18.62 21.50
C GLN A 83 -6.37 20.02 21.59
N ARG A 84 -7.57 20.11 22.18
CA ARG A 84 -8.22 21.35 22.63
C ARG A 84 -9.15 20.90 23.76
N GLY A 85 -9.02 21.29 25.03
CA GLY A 85 -8.56 22.53 25.64
C GLY A 85 -9.64 22.91 26.67
N LYS A 86 -9.25 23.00 27.94
CA LYS A 86 -9.97 23.47 29.15
C LYS A 86 -11.36 24.15 29.04
N GLY A 87 -12.22 23.81 30.01
CA GLY A 87 -13.32 24.61 30.57
C GLY A 87 -14.38 23.68 31.18
N GLY A 88 -14.91 23.81 32.38
CA GLY A 88 -14.87 24.79 33.46
C GLY A 88 -15.96 24.40 34.47
N ASP A 89 -15.78 24.75 35.73
CA ASP A 89 -16.69 24.53 36.87
C ASP A 89 -18.16 24.92 36.61
N GLY A 90 -19.06 24.17 37.24
CA GLY A 90 -20.49 24.46 37.43
C GLY A 90 -21.06 23.59 38.52
#